data_AF-A0A815LMK3-F1
#
_entry.id   AF-A0A815LMK3-F1
#
_cell.length_a   1.000
_cell.length_b   1.000
_cell.length_c   1.000
_cell.angle_alpha   90.00
_cell.angle_beta   90.00
_cell.angle_gamma   90.00
#
_symmetry.space_group_name_H-M   'P 1'
#
loop_
_entity.id
_entity.type
_entity.pdbx_description
1 polymer ?
#
loop_
_entity_poly.entity_id
_entity_poly.type
_entity_poly.pdbx_seq_one_letter_code
_entity_poly.pdbx_strand_id
1 'polypeptide(L)'
;MDASFSSRPIWWHHLIITVPRVIRRRMAYLMIDGGSNDDILSTDFLATWIPASADAITVSVRQVPNQPIRIWTDPSNNYLFEDPLLAWTWNKFHEENGSNPNVLLELPMTKAVVRAMDATQQFLQQQHMVVPEKFILAGHSKRGWTTWTTTAVEHTRVIAAIPLAMGLLNFRPNWKSHYRSLGGWSFAFADYYARNFSRYLDKSSYDKFTQIVDPYSYFSRFANVKLFLIQSTGDEFFMPDSEDFFWDELQSATSGGYLRYMPNTGHGLGGFHESLISFYLTIADQQILPSFKWERRLNQTHGKIRATIDFSAGKPKPTMVTAYHARTGDNSKRDFRQQKLDPNNGQMVPSSINWANTAVLLEVLEKH
;
A
#
# COMPACT_ATOMS: atom_id res chain seq x y z
N MET A 1 12.19 -15.62 9.35
CA MET A 1 11.70 -16.92 9.85
C MET A 1 12.76 -17.97 9.59
N ASP A 2 13.16 -18.73 10.59
CA ASP A 2 14.15 -19.80 10.44
C ASP A 2 13.50 -21.19 10.37
N ALA A 3 14.32 -22.22 10.18
CA ALA A 3 13.87 -23.60 10.02
C ALA A 3 13.19 -24.18 11.28
N SER A 4 13.43 -23.59 12.45
CA SER A 4 12.79 -23.98 13.72
C SER A 4 11.36 -23.43 13.86
N PHE A 5 10.98 -22.46 13.03
CA PHE A 5 9.66 -21.84 13.07
C PHE A 5 8.78 -22.22 11.87
N SER A 6 9.36 -22.35 10.67
CA SER A 6 8.57 -22.55 9.45
C SER A 6 9.12 -23.60 8.49
N SER A 7 8.23 -24.11 7.65
CA SER A 7 8.52 -25.08 6.58
C SER A 7 9.33 -24.55 5.40
N ARG A 8 9.40 -23.23 5.22
CA ARG A 8 10.15 -22.58 4.14
C ARG A 8 11.06 -21.48 4.71
N PRO A 9 12.21 -21.84 5.30
CA PRO A 9 13.16 -20.87 5.84
C PRO A 9 13.99 -20.18 4.75
N ILE A 10 14.13 -20.81 3.58
CA ILE A 10 14.80 -20.25 2.40
C ILE A 10 13.72 -19.81 1.43
N TRP A 11 13.70 -18.51 1.13
CA TRP A 11 12.74 -17.91 0.21
C TRP A 11 13.34 -17.83 -1.18
N TRP A 12 12.51 -18.13 -2.17
CA TRP A 12 12.83 -17.93 -3.58
C TRP A 12 11.64 -17.27 -4.26
N HIS A 13 11.91 -16.50 -5.31
CA HIS A 13 10.91 -15.69 -5.99
C HIS A 13 11.10 -15.77 -7.50
N HIS A 14 9.99 -15.80 -8.25
CA HIS A 14 10.02 -15.54 -9.67
C HIS A 14 10.27 -14.05 -9.93
N LEU A 15 11.27 -13.77 -10.76
CA LEU A 15 11.62 -12.42 -11.21
C LEU A 15 11.43 -12.35 -12.72
N ILE A 16 10.54 -11.48 -13.18
CA ILE A 16 10.29 -11.23 -14.61
C ILE A 16 10.88 -9.86 -14.94
N ILE A 17 11.84 -9.81 -15.87
CA ILE A 17 12.48 -8.58 -16.32
C ILE A 17 12.09 -8.37 -17.79
N THR A 18 11.33 -7.31 -18.05
CA THR A 18 10.93 -6.91 -19.40
C THR A 18 11.77 -5.72 -19.84
N VAL A 19 12.53 -5.91 -20.91
CA VAL A 19 13.38 -4.87 -21.51
C VAL A 19 12.79 -4.46 -22.86
N PRO A 20 12.33 -3.21 -23.05
CA PRO A 20 11.80 -2.76 -24.32
C PRO A 20 12.93 -2.62 -25.35
N ARG A 21 12.58 -2.73 -26.65
CA ARG A 21 13.56 -2.57 -27.74
C ARG A 21 14.23 -1.19 -27.74
N VAL A 22 13.49 -0.17 -27.33
CA VAL A 22 13.97 1.21 -27.18
C VAL A 22 13.82 1.59 -25.71
N ILE A 23 14.92 1.96 -25.08
CA ILE A 23 14.94 2.42 -23.68
C ILE A 23 15.09 3.94 -23.71
N ARG A 24 14.01 4.67 -23.44
CA ARG A 24 14.05 6.14 -23.35
C ARG A 24 14.28 6.63 -21.92
N ARG A 25 13.91 5.81 -20.94
CA ARG A 25 13.95 6.16 -19.52
C ARG A 25 14.83 5.14 -18.79
N ARG A 26 15.84 5.63 -18.08
CA ARG A 26 16.83 4.79 -17.36
C ARG A 26 16.36 4.34 -15.97
N MET A 27 15.16 4.74 -15.57
CA MET A 27 14.52 4.32 -14.32
C MET A 27 13.71 3.04 -14.58
N ALA A 28 13.89 2.03 -13.73
CA ALA A 28 13.06 0.84 -13.80
C ALA A 28 11.77 1.00 -13.00
N TYR A 29 10.67 0.46 -13.53
CA TYR A 29 9.45 0.25 -12.76
C TYR A 29 9.48 -1.15 -12.15
N LEU A 30 9.31 -1.27 -10.84
CA LEU A 30 9.28 -2.57 -10.16
C LEU A 30 7.91 -2.77 -9.49
N MET A 31 7.15 -3.72 -10.02
CA MET A 31 5.91 -4.20 -9.42
C MET A 31 6.21 -5.32 -8.44
N ILE A 32 5.78 -5.14 -7.19
CA ILE A 32 5.80 -6.17 -6.16
C ILE A 32 4.47 -6.89 -6.26
N ASP A 33 4.52 -8.15 -6.69
CA ASP A 33 3.35 -8.96 -7.01
C ASP A 33 3.20 -10.16 -6.06
N GLY A 34 2.00 -10.71 -6.06
CA GLY A 34 1.64 -11.88 -5.29
C GLY A 34 1.75 -13.20 -6.02
N GLY A 35 0.85 -14.10 -5.64
CA GLY A 35 0.90 -15.49 -6.02
C GLY A 35 1.60 -16.37 -5.00
N SER A 36 1.93 -17.58 -5.44
CA SER A 36 2.43 -18.69 -4.66
C SER A 36 3.64 -19.32 -5.35
N ASN A 37 4.55 -19.89 -4.57
CA ASN A 37 5.66 -20.71 -5.02
C ASN A 37 5.21 -21.97 -5.79
N ASP A 38 3.93 -22.31 -5.67
CA ASP A 38 3.34 -23.44 -6.38
C ASP A 38 2.60 -23.00 -7.67
N ASP A 39 2.55 -21.69 -7.98
CA ASP A 39 1.92 -21.16 -9.19
C ASP A 39 2.78 -21.41 -10.44
N ILE A 40 2.09 -21.66 -11.56
CA ILE A 40 2.73 -21.65 -12.89
C ILE A 40 3.13 -20.22 -13.21
N LEU A 41 4.40 -20.03 -13.59
CA LEU A 41 4.90 -18.73 -14.01
C LEU A 41 4.12 -18.23 -15.24
N SER A 42 3.38 -17.15 -15.04
CA SER A 42 2.73 -16.39 -16.11
C SER A 42 3.29 -14.98 -16.17
N THR A 43 3.34 -14.42 -17.38
CA THR A 43 3.65 -12.99 -17.57
C THR A 43 2.49 -12.16 -17.08
N ASP A 44 2.76 -11.29 -16.11
CA ASP A 44 1.78 -10.33 -15.59
C ASP A 44 1.43 -9.28 -16.67
N PHE A 45 0.15 -8.91 -16.76
CA PHE A 45 -0.33 -7.83 -17.63
C PHE A 45 0.44 -6.53 -17.36
N LEU A 46 0.69 -6.17 -16.09
CA LEU A 46 1.43 -4.97 -15.75
C LEU A 46 2.90 -5.04 -16.21
N ALA A 47 3.51 -6.22 -16.12
CA ALA A 47 4.88 -6.48 -16.57
C ALA A 47 5.06 -6.37 -18.10
N THR A 48 3.97 -6.38 -18.87
CA THR A 48 3.99 -6.25 -20.33
C THR A 48 3.45 -4.90 -20.80
N TRP A 49 2.42 -4.37 -20.15
CA TRP A 49 1.77 -3.11 -20.52
C TRP A 49 2.65 -1.88 -20.23
N ILE A 50 3.27 -1.79 -19.05
CA ILE A 50 4.09 -0.62 -18.68
C ILE A 50 5.31 -0.46 -19.62
N PRO A 51 6.11 -1.51 -19.92
CA PRO A 51 7.20 -1.40 -20.89
C PRO A 51 6.74 -0.90 -22.26
N ALA A 52 5.61 -1.41 -22.75
CA ALA A 52 5.06 -1.04 -24.05
C ALA A 52 4.56 0.41 -24.10
N SER A 53 4.04 0.92 -22.99
CA SER A 53 3.48 2.27 -22.89
C SER A 53 4.50 3.33 -22.46
N ALA A 54 5.60 2.94 -21.80
CA ALA A 54 6.54 3.87 -21.18
C ALA A 54 7.99 3.74 -21.65
N ASP A 55 8.33 2.85 -22.59
CA ASP A 55 9.72 2.65 -23.08
C ASP A 55 10.74 2.51 -21.93
N ALA A 56 10.34 1.75 -20.92
CA ALA A 56 11.02 1.58 -19.64
C ALA A 56 11.29 0.11 -19.33
N ILE A 57 12.38 -0.16 -18.62
CA ILE A 57 12.61 -1.48 -18.03
C ILE A 57 11.57 -1.70 -16.94
N THR A 58 10.83 -2.82 -17.01
CA THR A 58 9.92 -3.23 -15.95
C THR A 58 10.38 -4.53 -15.32
N VAL A 59 10.23 -4.60 -14.02
CA VAL A 59 10.54 -5.76 -13.20
C VAL A 59 9.27 -6.15 -12.45
N SER A 60 8.92 -7.43 -12.44
CA SER A 60 7.90 -7.98 -11.55
C SER A 60 8.55 -9.03 -10.65
N VAL A 61 8.52 -8.79 -9.34
CA VAL A 61 8.91 -9.79 -8.34
C VAL A 61 7.64 -10.40 -7.77
N ARG A 62 7.43 -11.69 -8.03
CA ARG A 62 6.22 -12.39 -7.62
C ARG A 62 6.43 -13.11 -6.29
N GLN A 63 5.33 -13.63 -5.73
CA GLN A 63 5.35 -14.47 -4.53
C GLN A 63 5.90 -13.71 -3.32
N VAL A 64 5.47 -12.46 -3.10
CA VAL A 64 5.89 -11.66 -1.93
C VAL A 64 4.70 -11.45 -1.00
N PRO A 65 4.44 -12.28 0.03
CA PRO A 65 5.36 -13.22 0.65
C PRO A 65 5.52 -14.54 -0.09
N ASN A 66 6.65 -15.20 0.15
CA ASN A 66 6.90 -16.58 -0.26
C ASN A 66 5.89 -17.48 0.48
N GLN A 67 5.08 -18.23 -0.27
CA GLN A 67 3.97 -19.02 0.26
C GLN A 67 3.62 -20.17 -0.70
N PRO A 68 2.98 -21.26 -0.28
CA PRO A 68 2.47 -21.53 1.08
C PRO A 68 3.56 -21.77 2.12
N ILE A 69 3.27 -21.42 3.38
CA ILE A 69 4.14 -21.75 4.52
C ILE A 69 3.31 -22.42 5.61
N ARG A 70 3.76 -23.58 6.07
CA ARG A 70 3.34 -24.20 7.34
C ARG A 70 4.20 -23.66 8.49
N ILE A 71 3.55 -23.28 9.58
CA ILE A 71 4.18 -22.92 10.86
C ILE A 71 4.13 -24.13 11.77
N TRP A 72 5.26 -24.53 12.36
CA TRP A 72 5.35 -25.81 13.08
C TRP A 72 4.52 -25.85 14.36
N THR A 73 4.31 -24.69 14.99
CA THR A 73 3.49 -24.55 16.18
C THR A 73 2.00 -24.33 15.86
N ASP A 74 1.61 -24.38 14.58
CA ASP A 74 0.20 -24.29 14.20
C ASP A 74 -0.53 -25.59 14.48
N PRO A 75 -1.50 -25.63 15.41
CA PRO A 75 -2.24 -26.85 15.72
C PRO A 75 -3.08 -27.34 14.54
N SER A 76 -3.45 -26.47 13.60
CA SER A 76 -4.14 -26.88 12.37
C SER A 76 -3.21 -27.60 11.40
N ASN A 77 -1.89 -27.42 11.54
CA ASN A 77 -0.85 -27.99 10.67
C ASN A 77 -1.09 -27.72 9.17
N ASN A 78 -1.83 -26.66 8.85
CA ASN A 78 -2.19 -26.29 7.48
C ASN A 78 -1.11 -25.43 6.83
N TYR A 79 -1.12 -25.42 5.50
CA TYR A 79 -0.39 -24.43 4.72
C TYR A 79 -1.13 -23.09 4.77
N LEU A 80 -0.42 -22.05 5.17
CA LEU A 80 -0.95 -20.71 5.33
C LEU A 80 -0.49 -19.82 4.17
N PHE A 81 -1.29 -18.80 3.91
CA PHE A 81 -1.10 -17.82 2.85
C PHE A 81 -1.43 -16.44 3.40
N GLU A 82 -0.89 -15.38 2.81
CA GLU A 82 -1.37 -14.00 2.98
C GLU A 82 -1.63 -13.59 4.45
N ASP A 83 -2.84 -13.13 4.79
CA ASP A 83 -3.20 -12.61 6.12
C ASP A 83 -3.07 -13.63 7.27
N PRO A 84 -3.48 -14.90 7.10
CA PRO A 84 -3.17 -15.96 8.08
C PRO A 84 -1.68 -16.06 8.44
N LEU A 85 -0.77 -15.89 7.46
CA LEU A 85 0.67 -15.89 7.74
C LEU A 85 1.09 -14.68 8.56
N LEU A 86 0.63 -13.47 8.20
CA LEU A 86 0.91 -12.27 8.97
C LEU A 86 0.42 -12.40 10.42
N ALA A 87 -0.84 -12.80 10.61
CA ALA A 87 -1.44 -12.97 11.93
C ALA A 87 -0.63 -13.94 12.82
N TRP A 88 -0.12 -15.03 12.26
CA TRP A 88 0.77 -15.96 12.94
C TRP A 88 2.09 -15.33 13.37
N THR A 89 2.77 -14.64 12.44
CA THR A 89 4.07 -14.02 12.72
C THR A 89 3.98 -12.90 13.75
N TRP A 90 2.91 -12.11 13.71
CA TRP A 90 2.67 -11.03 14.66
C TRP A 90 2.36 -11.56 16.05
N ASN A 91 1.48 -12.55 16.14
CA ASN A 91 1.16 -13.17 17.43
C ASN A 91 2.42 -13.79 18.06
N LYS A 92 3.26 -14.48 17.27
CA LYS A 92 4.55 -15.01 17.74
C LYS A 92 5.47 -13.91 18.27
N PHE A 93 5.64 -12.81 17.53
CA PHE A 93 6.45 -11.67 17.97
C PHE A 93 5.96 -11.11 19.32
N HIS A 94 4.65 -10.99 19.48
CA HIS A 94 4.07 -10.46 20.71
C HIS A 94 4.12 -11.43 21.89
N GLU A 95 3.96 -12.74 21.68
CA GLU A 95 4.13 -13.76 22.72
C GLU A 95 5.55 -13.78 23.28
N GLU A 96 6.53 -13.47 22.44
CA GLU A 96 7.94 -13.32 22.83
C GLU A 96 8.28 -11.90 23.33
N ASN A 97 7.26 -11.10 23.69
CA ASN A 97 7.38 -9.72 24.17
C ASN A 97 8.20 -8.79 23.24
N GLY A 98 8.13 -9.05 21.94
CA GLY A 98 8.84 -8.33 20.89
C GLY A 98 10.36 -8.51 20.94
N SER A 99 10.86 -9.65 21.43
CA SER A 99 12.31 -9.92 21.54
C SER A 99 12.93 -10.43 20.24
N ASN A 100 12.15 -11.06 19.35
CA ASN A 100 12.66 -11.67 18.13
C ASN A 100 11.98 -11.10 16.87
N PRO A 101 12.50 -10.02 16.26
CA PRO A 101 11.92 -9.44 15.06
C PRO A 101 11.98 -10.38 13.84
N ASN A 102 12.88 -11.38 13.83
CA ASN A 102 13.08 -12.25 12.66
C ASN A 102 11.87 -13.15 12.35
N VAL A 103 10.90 -13.24 13.24
CA VAL A 103 9.63 -13.96 12.99
C VAL A 103 8.70 -13.18 12.08
N LEU A 104 8.78 -11.85 12.04
CA LEU A 104 7.88 -10.97 11.28
C LEU A 104 8.02 -11.20 9.77
N LEU A 105 6.89 -11.34 9.09
CA LEU A 105 6.83 -11.69 7.67
C LEU A 105 7.30 -10.55 6.75
N GLU A 106 7.10 -9.31 7.19
CA GLU A 106 7.42 -8.09 6.45
C GLU A 106 8.91 -7.95 6.16
N LEU A 107 9.76 -8.45 7.07
CA LEU A 107 11.22 -8.38 6.92
C LEU A 107 11.72 -9.19 5.72
N PRO A 108 11.43 -10.50 5.59
CA PRO A 108 11.82 -11.24 4.39
C PRO A 108 11.07 -10.79 3.14
N MET A 109 9.84 -10.24 3.24
CA MET A 109 9.17 -9.60 2.10
C MET A 109 9.96 -8.40 1.57
N THR A 110 10.38 -7.49 2.46
CA THR A 110 11.22 -6.34 2.13
C THR A 110 12.53 -6.79 1.49
N LYS A 111 13.19 -7.78 2.11
CA LYS A 111 14.45 -8.34 1.61
C LYS A 111 14.31 -8.94 0.21
N ALA A 112 13.18 -9.60 -0.09
CA ALA A 112 12.93 -10.18 -1.41
C ALA A 112 12.98 -9.10 -2.51
N VAL A 113 12.38 -7.93 -2.26
CA VAL A 113 12.37 -6.83 -3.24
C VAL A 113 13.74 -6.18 -3.38
N VAL A 114 14.47 -5.99 -2.28
CA VAL A 114 15.87 -5.54 -2.33
C VAL A 114 16.72 -6.49 -3.19
N ARG A 115 16.57 -7.80 -2.99
CA ARG A 115 17.27 -8.81 -3.79
C ARG A 115 16.80 -8.85 -5.24
N ALA A 116 15.54 -8.56 -5.53
CA ALA A 116 15.04 -8.41 -6.88
C ALA A 116 15.70 -7.23 -7.61
N MET A 117 15.91 -6.09 -6.93
CA MET A 117 16.65 -4.95 -7.48
C MET A 117 18.11 -5.34 -7.78
N ASP A 118 18.79 -5.96 -6.82
CA ASP A 118 20.18 -6.45 -6.98
C ASP A 118 20.30 -7.42 -8.16
N ALA A 119 19.44 -8.44 -8.20
CA ALA A 119 19.44 -9.47 -9.24
C ALA A 119 19.12 -8.89 -10.62
N THR A 120 18.21 -7.91 -10.70
CA THR A 120 17.92 -7.20 -11.96
C THR A 120 19.15 -6.49 -12.49
N GLN A 121 19.82 -5.71 -11.63
CA GLN A 121 21.01 -4.96 -12.04
C GLN A 121 22.14 -5.90 -12.48
N GLN A 122 22.38 -6.97 -11.72
CA GLN A 122 23.38 -7.98 -12.05
C GLN A 122 23.06 -8.69 -13.37
N PHE A 123 21.80 -9.13 -13.56
CA PHE A 123 21.38 -9.81 -14.77
C PHE A 123 21.57 -8.93 -16.01
N LEU A 124 21.07 -7.69 -15.97
CA LEU A 124 21.18 -6.76 -17.11
C LEU A 124 22.65 -6.45 -17.43
N GLN A 125 23.51 -6.33 -16.42
CA GLN A 125 24.94 -6.15 -16.63
C GLN A 125 25.58 -7.35 -17.32
N GLN A 126 25.24 -8.58 -16.91
CA GLN A 126 25.71 -9.82 -17.55
C GLN A 126 25.21 -9.96 -18.99
N GLN A 127 24.00 -9.45 -19.29
CA GLN A 127 23.46 -9.41 -20.65
C GLN A 127 23.99 -8.23 -21.48
N HIS A 128 24.94 -7.43 -20.97
CA HIS A 128 25.47 -6.22 -21.61
C HIS A 128 24.36 -5.22 -22.00
N MET A 129 23.30 -5.14 -21.21
CA MET A 129 22.17 -4.23 -21.38
C MET A 129 22.30 -2.98 -20.50
N VAL A 130 21.41 -2.00 -20.72
CA VAL A 130 21.29 -0.82 -19.86
C VAL A 130 20.88 -1.25 -18.45
N VAL A 131 21.67 -0.87 -17.45
CA VAL A 131 21.42 -1.16 -16.05
C VAL A 131 20.68 0.04 -15.40
N PRO A 132 19.49 -0.16 -14.82
CA PRO A 132 18.80 0.90 -14.10
C PRO A 132 19.49 1.17 -12.75
N GLU A 133 19.75 2.43 -12.45
CA GLU A 133 20.28 2.86 -11.15
C GLU A 133 19.17 3.26 -10.16
N LYS A 134 18.02 3.65 -10.71
CA LYS A 134 16.87 4.17 -9.95
C LYS A 134 15.62 3.36 -10.24
N PHE A 135 14.79 3.20 -9.22
CA PHE A 135 13.58 2.39 -9.24
C PHE A 135 12.36 3.21 -8.80
N ILE A 136 11.22 2.90 -9.42
CA ILE A 136 9.89 3.31 -8.98
C ILE A 136 9.17 2.04 -8.54
N LEU A 137 8.78 1.97 -7.26
CA LEU A 137 8.16 0.77 -6.69
C LEU A 137 6.64 0.91 -6.62
N ALA A 138 5.93 -0.17 -6.89
CA ALA A 138 4.49 -0.26 -6.63
C ALA A 138 4.11 -1.65 -6.14
N GLY A 139 3.01 -1.73 -5.41
CA GLY A 139 2.51 -3.00 -4.87
C GLY A 139 1.16 -2.80 -4.21
N HIS A 140 0.35 -3.86 -4.19
CA HIS A 140 -1.01 -3.83 -3.66
C HIS A 140 -1.14 -4.55 -2.31
N SER A 141 -1.89 -3.96 -1.38
CA SER A 141 -2.18 -4.54 -0.07
C SER A 141 -0.88 -4.82 0.72
N LYS A 142 -0.62 -6.08 1.09
CA LYS A 142 0.65 -6.50 1.70
C LYS A 142 1.89 -6.16 0.85
N ARG A 143 1.75 -6.15 -0.49
CA ARG A 143 2.82 -5.68 -1.37
C ARG A 143 2.94 -4.16 -1.35
N GLY A 144 1.84 -3.43 -1.16
CA GLY A 144 1.87 -1.99 -0.87
C GLY A 144 2.61 -1.67 0.43
N TRP A 145 2.47 -2.54 1.43
CA TRP A 145 3.27 -2.47 2.65
C TRP A 145 4.75 -2.72 2.35
N THR A 146 5.04 -3.71 1.51
CA THR A 146 6.40 -4.00 1.06
C THR A 146 6.99 -2.86 0.24
N THR A 147 6.20 -2.13 -0.54
CA THR A 147 6.60 -0.91 -1.25
C THR A 147 7.14 0.12 -0.26
N TRP A 148 6.40 0.40 0.81
CA TRP A 148 6.81 1.35 1.85
C TRP A 148 8.14 0.94 2.52
N THR A 149 8.20 -0.29 3.02
CA THR A 149 9.34 -0.79 3.80
C THR A 149 10.59 -0.95 2.94
N THR A 150 10.45 -1.41 1.69
CA THR A 150 11.55 -1.44 0.73
C THR A 150 12.05 -0.04 0.43
N THR A 151 11.14 0.92 0.22
CA THR A 151 11.51 2.32 0.02
C THR A 151 12.30 2.87 1.21
N ALA A 152 11.96 2.49 2.45
CA ALA A 152 12.69 2.95 3.63
C ALA A 152 14.12 2.39 3.68
N VAL A 153 14.30 1.14 3.29
CA VAL A 153 15.62 0.49 3.22
C VAL A 153 16.44 1.03 2.05
N GLU A 154 15.80 1.25 0.90
CA GLU A 154 16.43 1.57 -0.39
C GLU A 154 16.16 3.00 -0.87
N HIS A 155 15.96 3.94 0.05
CA HIS A 155 15.61 5.34 -0.24
C HIS A 155 16.60 6.09 -1.14
N THR A 156 17.79 5.53 -1.39
CA THR A 156 18.77 6.07 -2.34
C THR A 156 18.57 5.54 -3.76
N ARG A 157 18.11 4.30 -3.92
CA ARG A 157 17.79 3.67 -5.23
C ARG A 157 16.33 3.89 -5.62
N VAL A 158 15.42 3.96 -4.66
CA VAL A 158 14.00 4.19 -4.88
C VAL A 158 13.71 5.69 -4.88
N ILE A 159 13.32 6.23 -6.04
CA ILE A 159 13.04 7.66 -6.20
C ILE A 159 11.54 7.98 -6.07
N ALA A 160 10.70 6.97 -6.27
CA ALA A 160 9.26 7.11 -6.16
C ALA A 160 8.61 5.79 -5.72
N ALA A 161 7.51 5.89 -4.97
CA ALA A 161 6.80 4.76 -4.41
C ALA A 161 5.29 4.95 -4.55
N ILE A 162 4.60 3.87 -4.96
CA ILE A 162 3.16 3.84 -5.20
C ILE A 162 2.50 2.70 -4.37
N PRO A 163 2.28 2.91 -3.06
CA PRO A 163 1.54 1.95 -2.24
C PRO A 163 0.06 1.94 -2.63
N LEU A 164 -0.42 0.80 -3.10
CA LEU A 164 -1.82 0.60 -3.51
C LEU A 164 -2.58 -0.12 -2.39
N ALA A 165 -3.74 0.39 -1.99
CA ALA A 165 -4.54 -0.14 -0.88
C ALA A 165 -3.63 -0.50 0.30
N MET A 166 -2.87 0.50 0.77
CA MET A 166 -1.98 0.41 1.93
C MET A 166 -1.77 1.82 2.49
N GLY A 167 -2.90 2.42 2.87
CA GLY A 167 -3.00 3.76 3.47
C GLY A 167 -3.23 3.70 4.97
N LEU A 168 -3.01 2.55 5.61
CA LEU A 168 -3.04 2.42 7.06
C LEU A 168 -1.61 2.62 7.55
N LEU A 169 -1.27 3.78 8.10
CA LEU A 169 -0.01 4.02 8.81
C LEU A 169 -0.33 4.57 10.19
N ASN A 170 0.65 4.65 11.09
CA ASN A 170 0.39 5.01 12.49
C ASN A 170 -0.69 4.07 13.05
N PHE A 171 -0.39 2.78 13.06
CA PHE A 171 -1.36 1.71 13.19
C PHE A 171 -2.24 1.85 14.42
N ARG A 172 -1.67 2.12 15.60
CA ARG A 172 -2.42 2.14 16.86
C ARG A 172 -3.69 3.01 16.82
N PRO A 173 -3.62 4.31 16.51
CA PRO A 173 -4.82 5.13 16.43
C PRO A 173 -5.74 4.72 15.27
N ASN A 174 -5.17 4.30 14.14
CA ASN A 174 -5.92 3.86 12.96
C ASN A 174 -6.79 2.63 13.23
N TRP A 175 -6.21 1.61 13.86
CA TRP A 175 -6.88 0.38 14.27
C TRP A 175 -8.00 0.65 15.28
N LYS A 176 -7.74 1.53 16.25
CA LYS A 176 -8.76 1.97 17.21
C LYS A 176 -9.87 2.76 16.52
N SER A 177 -9.55 3.55 15.49
CA SER A 177 -10.54 4.28 14.68
C SER A 177 -11.44 3.30 13.92
N HIS A 178 -10.86 2.31 13.25
CA HIS A 178 -11.59 1.25 12.55
C HIS A 178 -12.61 0.58 13.47
N TYR A 179 -12.16 0.09 14.62
CA TYR A 179 -13.03 -0.58 15.59
C TYR A 179 -14.19 0.30 16.05
N ARG A 180 -13.93 1.58 16.38
CA ARG A 180 -14.98 2.51 16.79
C ARG A 180 -15.95 2.86 15.67
N SER A 181 -15.45 3.02 14.45
CA SER A 181 -16.26 3.39 13.27
C SER A 181 -17.28 2.30 12.91
N LEU A 182 -16.90 1.04 13.05
CA LEU A 182 -17.75 -0.11 12.69
C LEU A 182 -18.47 -0.75 13.90
N GLY A 183 -18.08 -0.36 15.12
CA GLY A 183 -18.51 -1.02 16.36
C GLY A 183 -17.94 -2.44 16.52
N GLY A 184 -16.79 -2.72 15.91
CA GLY A 184 -16.18 -4.04 15.84
C GLY A 184 -15.09 -4.14 14.75
N TRP A 185 -14.49 -5.31 14.62
CA TRP A 185 -13.59 -5.62 13.50
C TRP A 185 -14.37 -5.98 12.24
N SER A 186 -13.87 -5.60 11.07
CA SER A 186 -14.42 -6.08 9.81
C SER A 186 -14.00 -7.55 9.61
N PHE A 187 -14.70 -8.26 8.73
CA PHE A 187 -14.34 -9.64 8.39
C PHE A 187 -12.92 -9.78 7.82
N ALA A 188 -12.40 -8.71 7.22
CA ALA A 188 -11.04 -8.64 6.71
C ALA A 188 -9.98 -8.84 7.82
N PHE A 189 -10.30 -8.47 9.07
CA PHE A 189 -9.42 -8.67 10.22
C PHE A 189 -9.63 -10.00 10.94
N ALA A 190 -10.41 -10.94 10.39
CA ALA A 190 -10.78 -12.19 11.06
C ALA A 190 -9.57 -13.02 11.51
N ASP A 191 -8.55 -13.16 10.65
CA ASP A 191 -7.33 -13.92 10.99
C ASP A 191 -6.55 -13.30 12.14
N TYR A 192 -6.40 -11.97 12.13
CA TYR A 192 -5.74 -11.22 13.19
C TYR A 192 -6.51 -11.29 14.51
N TYR A 193 -7.84 -11.21 14.44
CA TYR A 193 -8.72 -11.35 15.60
C TYR A 193 -8.67 -12.76 16.18
N ALA A 194 -8.71 -13.79 15.35
CA ALA A 194 -8.57 -15.19 15.77
C ALA A 194 -7.25 -15.44 16.50
N ARG A 195 -6.21 -14.65 16.21
CA ARG A 195 -4.89 -14.69 16.88
C ARG A 195 -4.72 -13.67 17.99
N ASN A 196 -5.84 -13.09 18.44
CA ASN A 196 -5.91 -12.15 19.54
C ASN A 196 -4.97 -10.95 19.37
N PHE A 197 -4.68 -10.51 18.14
CA PHE A 197 -3.75 -9.40 17.92
C PHE A 197 -4.18 -8.14 18.68
N SER A 198 -5.50 -7.88 18.73
CA SER A 198 -6.08 -6.72 19.40
C SER A 198 -5.70 -6.60 20.89
N ARG A 199 -5.38 -7.70 21.57
CA ARG A 199 -4.97 -7.69 23.00
C ARG A 199 -3.61 -7.03 23.23
N TYR A 200 -2.80 -6.93 22.19
CA TYR A 200 -1.46 -6.35 22.26
C TYR A 200 -1.45 -4.86 21.97
N LEU A 201 -2.53 -4.29 21.42
CA LEU A 201 -2.58 -2.89 20.98
C LEU A 201 -2.15 -1.87 22.04
N ASP A 202 -2.25 -2.19 23.33
CA ASP A 202 -1.86 -1.33 24.47
C ASP A 202 -0.69 -1.89 25.30
N LYS A 203 0.07 -2.84 24.75
CA LYS A 203 1.26 -3.43 25.37
C LYS A 203 2.55 -2.82 24.82
N SER A 204 3.64 -2.89 25.58
CA SER A 204 4.96 -2.40 25.15
C SER A 204 5.56 -3.19 23.98
N SER A 205 5.19 -4.47 23.81
CA SER A 205 5.58 -5.24 22.63
C SER A 205 4.99 -4.66 21.34
N TYR A 206 3.88 -3.91 21.42
CA TYR A 206 3.31 -3.20 20.28
C TYR A 206 4.16 -2.02 19.82
N ASP A 207 4.78 -1.27 20.75
CA ASP A 207 5.65 -0.16 20.37
C ASP A 207 6.87 -0.68 19.58
N LYS A 208 7.46 -1.81 20.04
CA LYS A 208 8.53 -2.49 19.31
C LYS A 208 8.08 -2.99 17.95
N PHE A 209 6.86 -3.53 17.88
CA PHE A 209 6.27 -4.01 16.63
C PHE A 209 6.14 -2.88 15.61
N THR A 210 5.50 -1.76 15.98
CA THR A 210 5.31 -0.63 15.05
C THR A 210 6.62 0.05 14.66
N GLN A 211 7.64 0.04 15.52
CA GLN A 211 8.98 0.51 15.15
C GLN A 211 9.60 -0.29 13.99
N ILE A 212 9.17 -1.52 13.79
CA ILE A 212 9.70 -2.40 12.74
C ILE A 212 8.79 -2.38 11.51
N VAL A 213 7.49 -2.59 11.71
CA VAL A 213 6.59 -2.88 10.59
C VAL A 213 5.84 -1.65 10.10
N ASP A 214 5.59 -0.62 10.92
CA ASP A 214 4.78 0.53 10.52
C ASP A 214 5.64 1.54 9.74
N PRO A 215 5.32 1.83 8.46
CA PRO A 215 6.06 2.82 7.68
C PRO A 215 6.11 4.22 8.29
N TYR A 216 5.16 4.56 9.17
CA TYR A 216 5.17 5.79 9.95
C TYR A 216 6.50 6.02 10.68
N SER A 217 7.13 4.95 11.17
CA SER A 217 8.43 5.01 11.88
C SER A 217 9.62 5.40 10.98
N TYR A 218 9.43 5.52 9.66
CA TYR A 218 10.50 5.71 8.69
C TYR A 218 10.38 6.99 7.84
N PHE A 219 9.50 7.93 8.19
CA PHE A 219 9.25 9.12 7.36
C PHE A 219 10.49 9.94 6.99
N SER A 220 11.47 10.03 7.89
CA SER A 220 12.75 10.70 7.58
C SER A 220 13.51 10.07 6.40
N ARG A 221 13.31 8.78 6.15
CA ARG A 221 13.89 8.07 5.00
C ARG A 221 13.15 8.33 3.70
N PHE A 222 11.96 8.91 3.75
CA PHE A 222 11.18 9.27 2.56
C PHE A 222 11.37 10.72 2.12
N ALA A 223 12.28 11.47 2.78
CA ALA A 223 12.51 12.89 2.53
C ALA A 223 12.64 13.25 1.04
N ASN A 224 13.36 12.42 0.28
CA ASN A 224 13.64 12.64 -1.15
C ASN A 224 12.85 11.72 -2.09
N VAL A 225 11.87 10.98 -1.57
CA VAL A 225 11.06 10.04 -2.36
C VAL A 225 9.75 10.70 -2.76
N LYS A 226 9.32 10.52 -4.02
CA LYS A 226 7.99 10.92 -4.48
C LYS A 226 6.96 9.85 -4.14
N LEU A 227 5.97 10.21 -3.34
CA LEU A 227 4.97 9.28 -2.82
C LEU A 227 3.64 9.47 -3.53
N PHE A 228 3.04 8.39 -4.03
CA PHE A 228 1.69 8.41 -4.57
C PHE A 228 0.85 7.26 -4.00
N LEU A 229 0.02 7.60 -3.02
CA LEU A 229 -0.84 6.64 -2.34
C LEU A 229 -2.15 6.52 -3.14
N ILE A 230 -2.48 5.29 -3.58
CA ILE A 230 -3.76 5.01 -4.22
C ILE A 230 -4.56 4.11 -3.30
N GLN A 231 -5.65 4.63 -2.76
CA GLN A 231 -6.50 3.98 -1.77
C GLN A 231 -7.91 3.77 -2.31
N SER A 232 -8.74 3.08 -1.54
CA SER A 232 -10.10 2.72 -1.93
C SER A 232 -11.11 3.40 -1.01
N THR A 233 -12.21 3.94 -1.56
CA THR A 233 -13.21 4.61 -0.71
C THR A 233 -14.13 3.64 0.05
N GLY A 234 -14.07 2.34 -0.26
CA GLY A 234 -14.84 1.31 0.45
C GLY A 234 -14.01 0.08 0.76
N ASP A 235 -12.74 0.28 1.09
CA ASP A 235 -11.82 -0.78 1.54
C ASP A 235 -12.34 -1.49 2.82
N GLU A 236 -12.24 -2.80 2.88
CA GLU A 236 -12.66 -3.60 4.02
C GLU A 236 -11.65 -3.61 5.18
N PHE A 237 -10.40 -3.27 4.92
CA PHE A 237 -9.34 -3.12 5.91
C PHE A 237 -9.13 -1.66 6.33
N PHE A 238 -9.19 -0.71 5.38
CA PHE A 238 -8.67 0.65 5.57
C PHE A 238 -9.75 1.72 5.38
N MET A 239 -10.14 2.38 6.47
CA MET A 239 -11.19 3.38 6.42
C MET A 239 -10.82 4.57 5.52
N PRO A 240 -11.79 5.24 4.87
CA PRO A 240 -11.51 6.40 4.00
C PRO A 240 -10.93 7.63 4.71
N ASP A 241 -10.87 7.60 6.05
CA ASP A 241 -10.25 8.61 6.93
C ASP A 241 -8.95 8.12 7.57
N SER A 242 -8.36 7.00 7.10
CA SER A 242 -7.13 6.44 7.69
C SER A 242 -5.92 7.37 7.60
N GLU A 243 -5.88 8.23 6.58
CA GLU A 243 -4.80 9.21 6.40
C GLU A 243 -4.80 10.34 7.43
N ASP A 244 -5.92 10.56 8.15
CA ASP A 244 -6.01 11.57 9.21
C ASP A 244 -4.97 11.36 10.30
N PHE A 245 -4.49 10.12 10.46
CA PHE A 245 -3.55 9.75 11.50
C PHE A 245 -2.07 9.93 11.12
N PHE A 246 -1.75 10.29 9.87
CA PHE A 246 -0.35 10.44 9.45
C PHE A 246 -0.08 11.46 8.33
N TRP A 247 -1.10 11.90 7.58
CA TRP A 247 -0.91 12.67 6.35
C TRP A 247 -0.14 13.97 6.57
N ASP A 248 -0.50 14.73 7.60
CA ASP A 248 0.13 16.04 7.86
C ASP A 248 1.61 15.87 8.23
N GLU A 249 1.96 14.83 8.97
CA GLU A 249 3.33 14.51 9.30
C GLU A 249 4.10 13.97 8.09
N LEU A 250 3.47 13.12 7.27
CA LEU A 250 4.05 12.66 6.01
C LEU A 250 4.39 13.84 5.10
N GLN A 251 3.45 14.78 4.92
CA GLN A 251 3.68 15.99 4.12
C GLN A 251 4.79 16.86 4.70
N SER A 252 4.91 16.93 6.03
CA SER A 252 5.92 17.75 6.69
C SER A 252 7.31 17.12 6.68
N ALA A 253 7.40 15.78 6.74
CA ALA A 253 8.65 15.04 6.81
C ALA A 253 9.22 14.63 5.45
N THR A 254 8.45 14.79 4.36
CA THR A 254 8.82 14.35 3.00
C THR A 254 8.75 15.48 1.99
N SER A 255 9.17 15.22 0.75
CA SER A 255 9.01 16.18 -0.37
C SER A 255 7.56 16.37 -0.84
N GLY A 256 6.59 15.97 -0.03
CA GLY A 256 5.17 15.91 -0.33
C GLY A 256 4.76 14.57 -0.94
N GLY A 257 3.52 14.19 -0.65
CA GLY A 257 2.86 13.02 -1.23
C GLY A 257 1.58 13.39 -1.99
N TYR A 258 1.19 12.50 -2.89
CA TYR A 258 -0.10 12.53 -3.59
C TYR A 258 -0.98 11.43 -3.04
N LEU A 259 -2.26 11.73 -2.84
CA LEU A 259 -3.26 10.76 -2.38
C LEU A 259 -4.42 10.75 -3.35
N ARG A 260 -4.77 9.56 -3.84
CA ARG A 260 -5.92 9.32 -4.70
C ARG A 260 -6.77 8.22 -4.08
N TYR A 261 -8.02 8.54 -3.80
CA TYR A 261 -9.03 7.56 -3.46
C TYR A 261 -9.78 7.13 -4.72
N MET A 262 -9.86 5.82 -4.97
CA MET A 262 -10.66 5.24 -6.04
C MET A 262 -12.10 5.10 -5.54
N PRO A 263 -13.06 5.86 -6.11
CA PRO A 263 -14.44 5.80 -5.67
C PRO A 263 -15.07 4.46 -6.07
N ASN A 264 -15.95 3.94 -5.21
CA ASN A 264 -16.75 2.73 -5.46
C ASN A 264 -15.93 1.46 -5.70
N THR A 265 -14.75 1.38 -5.11
CA THR A 265 -13.94 0.17 -5.09
C THR A 265 -13.85 -0.41 -3.67
N GLY A 266 -13.62 -1.72 -3.57
CA GLY A 266 -13.23 -2.40 -2.33
C GLY A 266 -11.71 -2.51 -2.21
N HIS A 267 -11.21 -3.36 -1.32
CA HIS A 267 -9.77 -3.53 -1.08
C HIS A 267 -8.99 -3.92 -2.33
N GLY A 268 -9.59 -4.68 -3.26
CA GLY A 268 -8.96 -5.09 -4.52
C GLY A 268 -8.60 -3.96 -5.48
N LEU A 269 -9.15 -2.75 -5.27
CA LEU A 269 -9.11 -1.62 -6.22
C LEU A 269 -9.66 -1.98 -7.61
N GLY A 270 -9.79 -0.96 -8.46
CA GLY A 270 -10.14 -1.11 -9.87
C GLY A 270 -9.77 0.15 -10.63
N GLY A 271 -9.30 0.02 -11.88
CA GLY A 271 -9.00 1.19 -12.73
C GLY A 271 -7.78 2.04 -12.34
N PHE A 272 -6.84 1.51 -11.54
CA PHE A 272 -5.66 2.27 -11.11
C PHE A 272 -4.51 2.30 -12.13
N HIS A 273 -4.53 1.42 -13.14
CA HIS A 273 -3.48 1.23 -14.15
C HIS A 273 -2.99 2.55 -14.79
N GLU A 274 -3.91 3.39 -15.25
CA GLU A 274 -3.58 4.70 -15.85
C GLU A 274 -2.84 5.62 -14.87
N SER A 275 -3.17 5.54 -13.57
CA SER A 275 -2.49 6.30 -12.52
C SER A 275 -1.03 5.88 -12.38
N LEU A 276 -0.76 4.58 -12.48
CA LEU A 276 0.59 4.02 -12.37
C LEU A 276 1.48 4.56 -13.49
N ILE A 277 1.02 4.46 -14.74
CA ILE A 277 1.78 4.94 -15.90
C ILE A 277 1.92 6.45 -15.87
N SER A 278 0.84 7.18 -15.59
CA SER A 278 0.88 8.64 -15.56
C SER A 278 1.90 9.13 -14.53
N PHE A 279 1.91 8.53 -13.34
CA PHE A 279 2.89 8.88 -12.31
C PHE A 279 4.31 8.45 -12.70
N TYR A 280 4.49 7.24 -13.24
CA TYR A 280 5.79 6.79 -13.75
C TYR A 280 6.36 7.77 -14.79
N LEU A 281 5.59 8.14 -15.81
CA LEU A 281 6.01 9.06 -16.86
C LEU A 281 6.31 10.45 -16.30
N THR A 282 5.48 10.94 -15.37
CA THR A 282 5.69 12.22 -14.70
C THR A 282 7.03 12.28 -13.98
N ILE A 283 7.38 11.23 -13.24
CA ILE A 283 8.69 11.15 -12.56
C ILE A 283 9.82 10.95 -13.57
N ALA A 284 9.64 10.04 -14.53
CA ALA A 284 10.69 9.65 -15.45
C ALA A 284 11.07 10.77 -16.43
N ASP A 285 10.10 11.58 -16.83
CA ASP A 285 10.27 12.73 -17.72
C ASP A 285 10.46 14.04 -16.93
N GLN A 286 10.67 13.95 -15.61
CA GLN A 286 10.94 15.09 -14.71
C GLN A 286 9.90 16.22 -14.85
N GLN A 287 8.64 15.84 -15.04
CA GLN A 287 7.54 16.80 -15.16
C GLN A 287 7.30 17.48 -13.81
N ILE A 288 6.92 18.76 -13.85
CA ILE A 288 6.55 19.51 -12.66
C ILE A 288 5.24 18.96 -12.12
N LEU A 289 5.27 18.38 -10.92
CA LEU A 289 4.08 17.88 -10.26
C LEU A 289 3.20 19.02 -9.73
N PRO A 290 1.87 18.84 -9.69
CA PRO A 290 0.96 19.82 -9.10
C PRO A 290 1.26 20.00 -7.61
N SER A 291 1.08 21.23 -7.12
CA SER A 291 1.23 21.57 -5.71
C SER A 291 -0.13 21.92 -5.14
N PHE A 292 -0.58 21.19 -4.13
CA PHE A 292 -1.81 21.52 -3.42
C PHE A 292 -1.67 21.22 -1.93
N LYS A 293 -2.47 21.93 -1.14
CA LYS A 293 -2.66 21.67 0.28
C LYS A 293 -4.14 21.59 0.55
N TRP A 294 -4.56 20.71 1.45
CA TRP A 294 -5.93 20.72 1.93
C TRP A 294 -5.98 20.86 3.44
N GLU A 295 -7.02 21.53 3.90
CA GLU A 295 -7.41 21.59 5.31
C GLU A 295 -8.75 20.88 5.46
N ARG A 296 -8.86 20.04 6.49
CA ARG A 296 -10.11 19.39 6.87
C ARG A 296 -10.56 19.95 8.21
N ARG A 297 -11.80 20.40 8.29
CA ARG A 297 -12.41 20.90 9.52
C ARG A 297 -13.72 20.17 9.74
N LEU A 298 -13.88 19.55 10.90
CA LEU A 298 -15.10 18.88 11.30
C LEU A 298 -15.59 19.50 12.60
N ASN A 299 -16.90 19.73 12.68
CA ASN A 299 -17.59 20.00 13.95
C ASN A 299 -18.76 19.01 14.10
N GLN A 300 -19.61 19.23 15.10
CA GLN A 300 -20.73 18.32 15.38
C GLN A 300 -21.79 18.27 14.26
N THR A 301 -21.87 19.28 13.38
CA THR A 301 -22.95 19.42 12.40
C THR A 301 -22.49 19.31 10.94
N HIS A 302 -21.23 19.63 10.62
CA HIS A 302 -20.71 19.58 9.27
C HIS A 302 -19.19 19.38 9.19
N GLY A 303 -18.73 18.85 8.05
CA GLY A 303 -17.33 18.85 7.62
C GLY A 303 -17.09 19.87 6.51
N LYS A 304 -15.89 20.48 6.47
CA LYS A 304 -15.41 21.33 5.38
C LYS A 304 -14.01 20.88 4.96
N ILE A 305 -13.83 20.68 3.67
CA ILE A 305 -12.52 20.49 3.04
C ILE A 305 -12.20 21.76 2.25
N ARG A 306 -11.05 22.36 2.50
CA ARG A 306 -10.54 23.50 1.71
C ARG A 306 -9.25 23.06 1.03
N ALA A 307 -9.30 22.85 -0.28
CA ALA A 307 -8.11 22.64 -1.10
C ALA A 307 -7.60 23.97 -1.65
N THR A 308 -6.30 24.22 -1.54
CA THR A 308 -5.60 25.35 -2.15
C THR A 308 -4.60 24.79 -3.15
N ILE A 309 -4.75 25.14 -4.41
CA ILE A 309 -3.90 24.66 -5.51
C ILE A 309 -3.00 25.81 -5.95
N ASP A 310 -1.69 25.56 -5.96
CA ASP A 310 -0.69 26.51 -6.41
C ASP A 310 -0.25 26.15 -7.83
N PHE A 311 -0.68 26.98 -8.78
CA PHE A 311 -0.30 26.93 -10.19
C PHE A 311 0.66 28.07 -10.58
N SER A 312 1.31 28.71 -9.61
CA SER A 312 2.38 29.69 -9.87
C SER A 312 3.67 29.02 -10.34
N ALA A 313 4.61 29.81 -10.86
CA ALA A 313 5.95 29.34 -11.26
C ALA A 313 5.94 28.15 -12.24
N GLY A 314 4.99 28.12 -13.17
CA GLY A 314 4.89 27.07 -14.20
C GLY A 314 4.30 25.73 -13.70
N LYS A 315 3.80 25.67 -12.46
CA LYS A 315 3.07 24.50 -11.96
C LYS A 315 1.75 24.32 -12.75
N PRO A 316 1.35 23.07 -13.04
CA PRO A 316 0.19 22.82 -13.89
C PRO A 316 -1.13 23.31 -13.26
N LYS A 317 -1.91 24.07 -14.04
CA LYS A 317 -3.30 24.43 -13.66
C LYS A 317 -4.19 23.19 -13.80
N PRO A 318 -5.03 22.85 -12.81
CA PRO A 318 -5.98 21.75 -12.94
C PRO A 318 -6.99 22.05 -14.05
N THR A 319 -7.26 21.05 -14.91
CA THR A 319 -8.31 21.15 -15.94
C THR A 319 -9.71 20.88 -15.38
N MET A 320 -9.79 20.15 -14.25
CA MET A 320 -11.03 19.80 -13.59
C MET A 320 -10.78 19.59 -12.09
N VAL A 321 -11.77 19.97 -11.27
CA VAL A 321 -11.83 19.64 -9.85
C VAL A 321 -13.12 18.87 -9.62
N THR A 322 -13.03 17.69 -9.01
CA THR A 322 -14.17 16.81 -8.74
C THR A 322 -14.22 16.48 -7.25
N ALA A 323 -15.36 16.71 -6.61
CA ALA A 323 -15.64 16.25 -5.26
C ALA A 323 -16.48 14.99 -5.31
N TYR A 324 -16.09 13.99 -4.52
CA TYR A 324 -16.84 12.77 -4.30
C TYR A 324 -17.41 12.78 -2.88
N HIS A 325 -18.63 12.27 -2.72
CA HIS A 325 -19.25 12.12 -1.40
C HIS A 325 -20.09 10.84 -1.35
N ALA A 326 -20.22 10.28 -0.15
CA ALA A 326 -21.11 9.18 0.15
C ALA A 326 -21.76 9.40 1.51
N ARG A 327 -22.89 8.73 1.75
CA ARG A 327 -23.57 8.70 3.05
C ARG A 327 -23.80 7.26 3.46
N THR A 328 -23.50 6.96 4.72
CA THR A 328 -23.81 5.65 5.29
C THR A 328 -25.32 5.48 5.44
N GLY A 329 -25.84 4.29 5.15
CA GLY A 329 -27.26 3.97 5.37
C GLY A 329 -27.62 3.84 6.85
N ASP A 330 -26.62 3.68 7.71
CA ASP A 330 -26.71 3.56 9.15
C ASP A 330 -26.18 4.84 9.80
N ASN A 331 -26.98 5.47 10.67
CA ASN A 331 -26.57 6.66 11.42
C ASN A 331 -25.73 6.32 12.67
N SER A 332 -25.58 5.04 13.02
CA SER A 332 -24.81 4.56 14.18
C SER A 332 -23.37 4.16 13.84
N LYS A 333 -23.05 3.95 12.55
CA LYS A 333 -21.74 3.49 12.08
C LYS A 333 -21.23 4.31 10.90
N ARG A 334 -19.92 4.52 10.86
CA ARG A 334 -19.23 5.05 9.68
C ARG A 334 -18.74 3.90 8.81
N ASP A 335 -19.67 3.16 8.21
CA ASP A 335 -19.37 2.00 7.37
C ASP A 335 -19.50 2.34 5.88
N PHE A 336 -18.35 2.57 5.22
CA PHE A 336 -18.26 2.90 3.79
C PHE A 336 -17.82 1.71 2.92
N ARG A 337 -17.63 0.53 3.52
CA ARG A 337 -17.11 -0.65 2.83
C ARG A 337 -18.00 -1.04 1.66
N GLN A 338 -17.40 -1.50 0.56
CA GLN A 338 -18.14 -2.01 -0.60
C GLN A 338 -18.71 -3.40 -0.34
N GLN A 339 -18.12 -4.17 0.59
CA GLN A 339 -18.63 -5.48 0.99
C GLN A 339 -18.74 -5.62 2.50
N LYS A 340 -19.72 -6.40 2.94
CA LYS A 340 -19.96 -6.76 4.35
C LYS A 340 -20.50 -8.18 4.47
N LEU A 341 -20.47 -8.75 5.67
CA LEU A 341 -21.17 -10.01 5.93
C LEU A 341 -22.63 -9.74 6.27
N ASP A 342 -23.54 -10.54 5.71
CA ASP A 342 -24.94 -10.60 6.13
C ASP A 342 -25.01 -11.19 7.55
N PRO A 343 -25.62 -10.48 8.51
CA PRO A 343 -25.67 -10.93 9.90
C PRO A 343 -26.45 -12.24 10.10
N ASN A 344 -27.32 -12.63 9.17
CA ASN A 344 -28.17 -13.81 9.32
C ASN A 344 -27.48 -15.11 8.88
N ASN A 345 -26.59 -15.05 7.89
CA ASN A 345 -26.00 -16.23 7.26
C ASN A 345 -24.48 -16.14 7.07
N GLY A 346 -23.85 -15.00 7.39
CA GLY A 346 -22.41 -14.79 7.28
C GLY A 346 -21.88 -14.70 5.85
N GLN A 347 -22.75 -14.62 4.83
CA GLN A 347 -22.32 -14.50 3.42
C GLN A 347 -21.87 -13.08 3.10
N MET A 348 -20.89 -12.94 2.20
CA MET A 348 -20.51 -11.63 1.69
C MET A 348 -21.64 -11.06 0.83
N VAL A 349 -22.04 -9.83 1.13
CA VAL A 349 -23.03 -9.06 0.37
C VAL A 349 -22.48 -7.69 0.03
N PRO A 350 -22.81 -7.15 -1.16
CA PRO A 350 -22.43 -5.80 -1.52
C PRO A 350 -23.13 -4.77 -0.62
N SER A 351 -22.46 -3.65 -0.42
CA SER A 351 -23.00 -2.48 0.25
C SER A 351 -23.71 -1.57 -0.75
N SER A 352 -24.75 -0.86 -0.32
CA SER A 352 -25.44 0.14 -1.15
C SER A 352 -24.72 1.49 -1.19
N ILE A 353 -23.51 1.58 -0.62
CA ILE A 353 -22.73 2.82 -0.54
C ILE A 353 -22.18 3.17 -1.92
N ASN A 354 -22.67 4.29 -2.44
CA ASN A 354 -22.21 4.88 -3.68
C ASN A 354 -21.56 6.24 -3.43
N TRP A 355 -20.31 6.38 -3.84
CA TRP A 355 -19.54 7.61 -3.89
C TRP A 355 -19.87 8.34 -5.19
N ALA A 356 -20.78 9.30 -5.10
CA ALA A 356 -21.20 10.12 -6.23
C ALA A 356 -20.31 11.35 -6.37
N ASN A 357 -20.07 11.79 -7.61
CA ASN A 357 -19.49 13.10 -7.86
C ASN A 357 -20.61 14.14 -8.06
N THR A 358 -20.47 15.33 -7.46
CA THR A 358 -21.43 16.42 -7.70
C THR A 358 -20.71 17.76 -7.76
N ALA A 359 -21.04 18.56 -8.79
CA ALA A 359 -20.54 19.93 -8.91
C ALA A 359 -21.15 20.88 -7.87
N VAL A 360 -22.33 20.56 -7.35
CA VAL A 360 -23.09 21.42 -6.41
C VAL A 360 -22.40 21.52 -5.03
N LEU A 361 -21.51 20.60 -4.69
CA LEU A 361 -20.75 20.61 -3.43
C LEU A 361 -19.42 21.36 -3.53
N LEU A 362 -19.10 21.97 -4.68
CA LEU A 362 -17.85 22.67 -4.94
C LEU A 362 -18.07 24.18 -5.07
N GLU A 363 -17.39 24.94 -4.22
CA GLU A 363 -17.21 26.38 -4.38
C GLU A 363 -15.77 26.62 -4.86
N VAL A 364 -15.61 27.11 -6.10
CA VAL A 364 -14.30 27.45 -6.67
C VAL A 364 -14.08 28.95 -6.58
N LEU A 365 -13.08 29.34 -5.81
CA LEU A 365 -12.67 30.75 -5.66
C LEU A 365 -11.28 30.92 -6.27
N GLU A 366 -11.18 31.62 -7.40
CA GLU A 366 -9.89 32.07 -7.93
C GLU A 366 -9.45 33.30 -7.13
N LYS A 367 -8.32 33.18 -6.42
CA LYS A 367 -7.64 34.35 -5.83
C LYS A 367 -6.58 34.83 -6.82
N HIS A 368 -6.75 36.06 -7.29
CA HIS A 368 -5.77 36.77 -8.11
C HIS A 368 -4.59 37.27 -7.27
#